data_AF-A0A950IIZ0-F1
#
_entry.id   AF-A0A950IIZ0-F1
#
_cell.length_a   1.000
_cell.length_b   1.000
_cell.length_c   1.000
_cell.angle_alpha   90.00
_cell.angle_beta   90.00
_cell.angle_gamma   90.00
#
_symmetry.space_group_name_H-M   'P 1'
#
loop_
_entity.id
_entity.type
_entity.pdbx_description
1 polymer ?
#
loop_
_entity_poly.entity_id
_entity_poly.type
_entity_poly.pdbx_seq_one_letter_code
_entity_poly.pdbx_strand_id
1 'polypeptide(L)'
;MILVSTTTTTQRFAIDPAHTNAQFSVRHLMISKVHGRFATIAGTIEVPEGATVPTSVDVTIEVDSIDTRELQRDAHLKSPDFFDAANFPQITFRSTRFEGDGESFKTIGDLTIHGVTREVTLDTTFEGRGADPWGNNRIGYEAHTKISRKDFGLNWNVALEAGGVTVGDEVKIELNVEAIAQ
;
A
#
# COMPACT_ATOMS: atom_id res chain seq x y z
N MET A 1 39.97 -23.24 -8.66
CA MET A 1 38.59 -23.23 -8.15
C MET A 1 37.84 -22.18 -8.97
N ILE A 2 37.02 -22.60 -9.93
CA ILE A 2 36.26 -21.66 -10.79
C ILE A 2 34.99 -21.31 -10.01
N LEU A 3 34.85 -20.05 -9.59
CA LEU A 3 33.62 -19.52 -9.04
C LEU A 3 32.65 -19.35 -10.22
N VAL A 4 31.63 -20.21 -10.29
CA VAL A 4 30.51 -20.02 -11.21
C VAL A 4 29.53 -19.07 -10.52
N SER A 5 29.50 -17.81 -10.95
CA SER A 5 28.46 -16.87 -10.54
C SER A 5 27.15 -17.26 -11.24
N THR A 6 26.22 -17.85 -10.51
CA THR A 6 24.85 -18.03 -10.99
C THR A 6 24.16 -16.67 -11.00
N THR A 7 23.83 -16.16 -12.17
CA THR A 7 22.94 -15.01 -12.31
C THR A 7 21.53 -15.52 -12.07
N THR A 8 20.90 -15.12 -10.97
CA THR A 8 19.49 -15.45 -10.73
C THR A 8 18.64 -14.56 -11.64
N THR A 9 17.87 -15.18 -12.53
CA THR A 9 16.89 -14.47 -13.36
C THR A 9 15.89 -13.77 -12.46
N THR A 10 15.58 -12.50 -12.73
CA THR A 10 14.54 -11.75 -12.01
C THR A 10 13.32 -11.62 -12.90
N GLN A 11 12.15 -12.01 -12.39
CA GLN A 11 10.88 -11.92 -13.09
C GLN A 11 10.14 -10.66 -12.64
N ARG A 12 9.57 -9.94 -13.61
CA ARG A 12 8.75 -8.76 -13.36
C ARG A 12 7.27 -9.14 -13.38
N PHE A 13 6.54 -8.68 -12.38
CA PHE A 13 5.09 -8.83 -12.26
C PHE A 13 4.43 -7.45 -12.25
N ALA A 14 3.31 -7.30 -12.96
CA ALA A 14 2.44 -6.14 -12.86
C ALA A 14 1.30 -6.43 -11.89
N ILE A 15 1.03 -5.51 -10.95
CA ILE A 15 -0.10 -5.61 -10.04
C ILE A 15 -1.39 -5.72 -10.85
N ASP A 16 -2.22 -6.71 -10.52
CA ASP A 16 -3.57 -6.88 -11.06
C ASP A 16 -4.55 -6.05 -10.22
N PRO A 17 -5.08 -4.93 -10.73
CA PRO A 17 -5.96 -4.07 -9.95
C PRO A 17 -7.28 -4.76 -9.58
N ALA A 18 -7.73 -5.75 -10.35
CA ALA A 18 -8.99 -6.45 -10.09
C ALA A 18 -8.90 -7.44 -8.92
N HIS A 19 -7.69 -7.91 -8.61
CA HIS A 19 -7.43 -8.87 -7.53
C HIS A 19 -6.56 -8.28 -6.42
N THR A 20 -6.36 -6.97 -6.45
CA THR A 20 -5.60 -6.24 -5.43
C THR A 20 -6.53 -5.35 -4.61
N ASN A 21 -6.34 -5.34 -3.30
CA ASN A 21 -7.10 -4.53 -2.38
C ASN A 21 -6.16 -3.71 -1.49
N ALA A 22 -6.28 -2.38 -1.57
CA ALA A 22 -5.61 -1.43 -0.68
C ALA A 22 -6.62 -0.80 0.27
N GLN A 23 -6.68 -1.32 1.50
CA GLN A 23 -7.63 -0.93 2.54
C GLN A 23 -6.96 -0.13 3.65
N PHE A 24 -7.77 0.71 4.29
CA PHE A 24 -7.38 1.39 5.50
C PHE A 24 -8.53 1.47 6.51
N SER A 25 -8.18 1.67 7.78
CA SER A 25 -9.15 2.03 8.81
C SER A 25 -8.62 3.09 9.78
N VAL A 26 -9.52 3.97 10.22
CA VAL A 26 -9.22 5.08 11.14
C VAL A 26 -10.29 5.16 12.21
N ARG A 27 -9.91 5.47 13.46
CA ARG A 27 -10.88 5.71 14.53
C ARG A 27 -11.70 6.97 14.26
N HIS A 28 -13.01 6.88 14.47
CA HIS A 28 -13.96 7.99 14.35
C HIS A 28 -14.65 8.22 15.71
N LEU A 29 -14.66 9.49 16.14
CA LEU A 29 -15.16 9.94 17.46
C LEU A 29 -14.59 9.14 18.64
N MET A 30 -13.44 8.49 18.45
CA MET A 30 -12.79 7.54 19.38
C MET A 30 -13.59 6.28 19.74
N ILE A 31 -14.79 6.10 19.20
CA ILE A 31 -15.73 5.01 19.56
C ILE A 31 -15.84 3.90 18.51
N SER A 32 -15.66 4.23 17.23
CA SER A 32 -15.81 3.28 16.11
C SER A 32 -14.69 3.46 15.08
N LYS A 33 -14.74 2.68 13.99
CA LYS A 33 -13.81 2.81 12.87
C LYS A 33 -14.56 3.12 11.59
N VAL A 34 -14.01 4.05 10.82
CA VAL A 34 -14.32 4.22 9.40
C VAL A 34 -13.33 3.35 8.63
N HIS A 35 -13.86 2.58 7.68
CA HIS A 35 -13.07 1.80 6.74
C HIS A 35 -13.13 2.46 5.37
N GLY A 36 -12.02 2.45 4.65
CA GLY A 36 -11.95 2.92 3.29
C GLY A 36 -10.99 2.07 2.47
N ARG A 37 -11.03 2.28 1.16
CA ARG A 37 -10.12 1.67 0.20
C ARG A 37 -9.81 2.62 -0.94
N PHE A 38 -8.78 2.29 -1.71
CA PHE A 38 -8.56 2.88 -3.03
C PHE A 38 -8.83 1.82 -4.10
N ALA A 39 -9.65 2.17 -5.09
CA ALA A 39 -10.06 1.25 -6.15
C ALA A 39 -9.07 1.19 -7.32
N THR A 40 -8.17 2.17 -7.44
CA THR A 40 -7.22 2.27 -8.55
C THR A 40 -5.80 2.23 -8.02
N ILE A 41 -5.18 1.05 -8.16
CA ILE A 41 -3.81 0.75 -7.79
C ILE A 41 -3.11 0.15 -9.00
N ALA A 42 -1.87 0.58 -9.24
CA ALA A 42 -0.99 0.02 -10.26
C ALA A 42 0.42 -0.07 -9.70
N GLY A 43 1.23 -0.96 -10.25
CA GLY A 43 2.61 -1.09 -9.81
C GLY A 43 3.29 -2.31 -10.38
N THR A 44 4.58 -2.44 -10.09
CA THR A 44 5.38 -3.57 -10.48
C THR A 44 6.18 -4.14 -9.32
N ILE A 45 6.32 -5.46 -9.33
CA ILE A 45 7.07 -6.24 -8.34
C ILE A 45 8.12 -7.04 -9.11
N GLU A 46 9.38 -6.91 -8.73
CA GLU A 46 10.48 -7.69 -9.29
C GLU A 46 10.90 -8.75 -8.28
N VAL A 47 10.92 -10.02 -8.71
CA VAL A 47 11.15 -11.16 -7.83
C VAL A 47 12.18 -12.10 -8.47
N PRO A 48 13.29 -12.43 -7.80
CA PRO A 48 14.22 -13.45 -8.28
C PRO A 48 13.53 -14.80 -8.43
N GLU A 49 13.90 -15.56 -9.45
CA GLU A 49 13.35 -16.89 -9.70
C GLU A 49 13.57 -17.81 -8.47
N GLY A 50 12.50 -18.45 -8.01
CA GLY A 50 12.50 -19.29 -6.81
C GLY A 50 12.52 -18.54 -5.47
N ALA A 51 12.71 -17.22 -5.44
CA ALA A 51 12.69 -16.43 -4.21
C ALA A 51 11.29 -15.92 -3.87
N THR A 52 10.95 -15.88 -2.58
CA THR A 52 9.69 -15.30 -2.05
C THR A 52 9.79 -13.78 -1.85
N VAL A 53 10.97 -13.30 -1.48
CA VAL A 53 11.26 -11.89 -1.21
C VAL A 53 11.54 -11.14 -2.53
N PRO A 54 10.84 -10.03 -2.81
CA PRO A 54 11.13 -9.18 -3.97
C PRO A 54 12.49 -8.48 -3.88
N THR A 55 12.99 -8.02 -5.02
CA THR A 55 14.11 -7.07 -5.11
C THR A 55 13.66 -5.63 -5.34
N SER A 56 12.44 -5.44 -5.84
CA SER A 56 11.86 -4.11 -6.06
C SER A 56 10.33 -4.16 -6.03
N VAL A 57 9.73 -3.13 -5.45
CA VAL A 57 8.29 -2.82 -5.47
C VAL A 57 8.14 -1.33 -5.76
N ASP A 58 7.40 -0.98 -6.82
CA ASP A 58 7.02 0.39 -7.17
C ASP A 58 5.51 0.43 -7.40
N VAL A 59 4.80 1.28 -6.65
CA VAL A 59 3.33 1.33 -6.61
C VAL A 59 2.85 2.76 -6.71
N THR A 60 1.76 2.95 -7.45
CA THR A 60 1.00 4.19 -7.56
C THR A 60 -0.48 3.90 -7.29
N ILE A 61 -1.11 4.76 -6.49
CA ILE A 61 -2.53 4.71 -6.13
C ILE A 61 -3.15 6.07 -6.47
N GLU A 62 -4.28 6.06 -7.19
CA GLU A 62 -4.99 7.29 -7.54
C GLU A 62 -5.89 7.72 -6.37
N VAL A 63 -5.68 8.93 -5.85
CA VAL A 63 -6.45 9.49 -4.72
C VAL A 63 -7.94 9.58 -5.04
N ASP A 64 -8.29 9.90 -6.29
CA ASP A 64 -9.68 10.03 -6.73
C ASP A 64 -10.49 8.74 -6.59
N SER A 65 -9.81 7.59 -6.51
CA SER A 65 -10.41 6.27 -6.34
C SER A 65 -10.77 5.92 -4.89
N ILE A 66 -10.59 6.85 -3.95
CA ILE A 66 -10.97 6.66 -2.55
C ILE A 66 -12.48 6.39 -2.41
N ASP A 67 -12.80 5.35 -1.64
CA ASP A 67 -14.16 4.88 -1.37
C ASP A 67 -14.28 4.51 0.11
N THR A 68 -15.06 5.28 0.85
CA THR A 68 -15.44 4.99 2.25
C THR A 68 -16.93 4.65 2.38
N ARG A 69 -17.62 4.40 1.25
CA ARG A 69 -19.07 4.16 1.13
C ARG A 69 -19.95 5.33 1.53
N GLU A 70 -19.43 6.55 1.55
CA GLU A 70 -20.21 7.76 1.81
C GLU A 70 -19.69 8.91 0.96
N LEU A 71 -20.50 9.32 -0.01
CA LEU A 71 -20.08 10.21 -1.10
C LEU A 71 -19.64 11.59 -0.61
N GLN A 72 -20.25 12.14 0.45
CA GLN A 72 -19.87 13.46 0.97
C GLN A 72 -18.51 13.41 1.66
N ARG A 73 -18.24 12.36 2.44
CA ARG A 73 -16.94 12.11 3.05
C ARG A 73 -15.88 11.83 2.00
N ASP A 74 -16.19 11.05 0.97
CA ASP A 74 -15.25 10.78 -0.12
C ASP A 74 -14.90 12.08 -0.87
N ALA A 75 -15.88 12.97 -1.10
CA ALA A 75 -15.63 14.28 -1.67
C ALA A 75 -14.77 15.17 -0.74
N HIS A 76 -15.04 15.15 0.57
CA HIS A 76 -14.25 15.91 1.55
C HIS A 76 -12.80 15.39 1.65
N LEU A 77 -12.60 14.07 1.61
CA LEU A 77 -11.26 13.48 1.64
C LEU A 77 -10.41 13.88 0.42
N LYS A 78 -11.02 14.13 -0.73
CA LYS A 78 -10.32 14.61 -1.94
C LYS A 78 -10.01 16.11 -1.93
N SER A 79 -10.63 16.86 -1.03
CA SER A 79 -10.50 18.32 -0.96
C SER A 79 -9.15 18.78 -0.37
N PRO A 80 -8.80 20.08 -0.48
CA PRO A 80 -7.60 20.64 0.14
C PRO A 80 -7.48 20.49 1.65
N ASP A 81 -8.57 20.17 2.35
CA ASP A 81 -8.55 19.88 3.78
C ASP A 81 -7.92 18.51 4.10
N PHE A 82 -7.83 17.62 3.11
CA PHE A 82 -7.29 16.26 3.23
C PHE A 82 -6.26 15.98 2.14
N PHE A 83 -6.56 15.07 1.20
CA PHE A 83 -5.57 14.59 0.23
C PHE A 83 -5.27 15.59 -0.88
N ASP A 84 -6.06 16.65 -1.02
CA ASP A 84 -5.93 17.67 -2.06
C ASP A 84 -5.65 17.03 -3.44
N ALA A 85 -6.57 16.18 -3.88
CA ALA A 85 -6.41 15.32 -5.05
C ALA A 85 -6.11 16.11 -6.34
N ALA A 86 -6.53 17.38 -6.39
CA ALA A 86 -6.25 18.27 -7.51
C ALA A 86 -4.74 18.59 -7.64
N ASN A 87 -4.02 18.73 -6.53
CA ASN A 87 -2.59 19.06 -6.51
C ASN A 87 -1.71 17.82 -6.27
N PHE A 88 -2.22 16.82 -5.55
CA PHE A 88 -1.53 15.57 -5.23
C PHE A 88 -2.42 14.38 -5.63
N PRO A 89 -2.56 14.09 -6.93
CA PRO A 89 -3.51 13.07 -7.43
C PRO A 89 -3.10 11.65 -7.05
N GLN A 90 -1.84 11.43 -6.66
CA GLN A 90 -1.26 10.11 -6.46
C GLN A 90 -0.65 9.94 -5.07
N ILE A 91 -0.84 8.75 -4.53
CA ILE A 91 -0.04 8.18 -3.44
C ILE A 91 0.95 7.22 -4.08
N THR A 92 2.22 7.28 -3.71
CA THR A 92 3.26 6.40 -4.28
C THR A 92 4.04 5.68 -3.19
N PHE A 93 4.42 4.43 -3.46
CA PHE A 93 5.34 3.67 -2.60
C PHE A 93 6.48 3.10 -3.43
N ARG A 94 7.71 3.25 -2.95
CA ARG A 94 8.92 2.67 -3.57
C ARG A 94 9.77 1.96 -2.55
N SER A 95 9.97 0.65 -2.71
CA SER A 95 10.82 -0.13 -1.80
C SER A 95 12.27 0.37 -1.85
N THR A 96 12.89 0.50 -0.69
CA THR A 96 14.32 0.81 -0.54
C THR A 96 15.11 -0.43 -0.12
N ARG A 97 14.51 -1.31 0.68
CA ARG A 97 15.12 -2.57 1.13
C ARG A 97 14.07 -3.58 1.61
N PHE A 98 14.51 -4.81 1.72
CA PHE A 98 13.75 -5.91 2.31
C PHE A 98 14.57 -6.54 3.43
N GLU A 99 13.93 -6.87 4.55
CA GLU A 99 14.60 -7.50 5.69
C GLU A 99 13.86 -8.80 6.06
N GLY A 100 14.60 -9.92 6.06
CA GLY A 100 14.06 -11.25 6.30
C GLY A 100 14.16 -12.16 5.08
N ASP A 101 13.72 -13.40 5.25
CA ASP A 101 13.65 -14.43 4.22
C ASP A 101 12.40 -15.31 4.41
N GLY A 102 12.14 -16.19 3.47
CA GLY A 102 11.00 -17.10 3.55
C GLY A 102 9.66 -16.39 3.34
N GLU A 103 8.62 -16.85 4.03
CA GLU A 103 7.24 -16.42 3.77
C GLU A 103 6.86 -15.12 4.48
N SER A 104 7.61 -14.68 5.49
CA SER A 104 7.33 -13.43 6.21
C SER A 104 8.57 -12.56 6.28
N PHE A 105 8.46 -11.32 5.82
CA PHE A 105 9.56 -10.37 5.74
C PHE A 105 9.07 -8.93 5.87
N LYS A 106 9.99 -8.01 6.11
CA LYS A 106 9.71 -6.57 6.11
C LYS A 106 9.98 -6.00 4.72
N THR A 107 9.00 -5.31 4.15
CA THR A 107 9.19 -4.44 2.99
C THR A 107 9.32 -3.01 3.48
N ILE A 108 10.49 -2.39 3.32
CA ILE A 108 10.72 -1.01 3.73
C ILE A 108 10.84 -0.13 2.49
N GLY A 109 10.21 1.04 2.52
CA GLY A 109 10.25 1.94 1.39
C GLY A 109 9.68 3.33 1.67
N ASP A 110 9.85 4.19 0.68
CA ASP A 110 9.39 5.56 0.69
C ASP A 110 7.92 5.64 0.28
N LEU A 111 7.07 5.97 1.24
CA LEU A 111 5.65 6.29 1.03
C LEU A 111 5.52 7.81 0.85
N THR A 112 4.88 8.24 -0.23
CA THR A 112 4.56 9.65 -0.48
C THR A 112 3.05 9.84 -0.48
N ILE A 113 2.56 10.70 0.40
CA ILE A 113 1.14 11.09 0.50
C ILE A 113 1.12 12.62 0.62
N HIS A 114 0.26 13.29 -0.17
CA HIS A 114 0.07 14.74 -0.11
C HIS A 114 1.40 15.52 -0.20
N GLY A 115 2.28 15.08 -1.11
CA GLY A 115 3.59 15.67 -1.36
C GLY A 115 4.65 15.44 -0.29
N VAL A 116 4.32 14.72 0.79
CA VAL A 116 5.27 14.42 1.88
C VAL A 116 5.72 12.96 1.78
N THR A 117 7.04 12.74 1.76
CA THR A 117 7.64 11.41 1.72
C THR A 117 8.16 10.98 3.10
N ARG A 118 7.83 9.76 3.51
CA ARG A 118 8.32 9.12 4.74
C ARG A 118 8.70 7.66 4.46
N GLU A 119 9.79 7.21 5.06
CA GLU A 119 10.09 5.77 5.10
C GLU A 119 9.06 5.06 5.98
N VAL A 120 8.45 4.00 5.46
CA VAL A 120 7.51 3.13 6.19
C VAL A 120 7.93 1.68 6.04
N THR A 121 7.60 0.89 7.06
CA THR A 121 7.82 -0.55 7.09
C THR A 121 6.49 -1.27 6.97
N LEU A 122 6.39 -2.17 6.00
CA LEU A 122 5.27 -3.07 5.80
C LEU A 122 5.67 -4.47 6.27
N ASP A 123 4.89 -5.02 7.18
CA ASP A 123 4.93 -6.45 7.51
C ASP A 123 4.31 -7.23 6.36
N THR A 124 5.11 -7.98 5.62
CA THR A 124 4.71 -8.63 4.36
C THR A 124 4.74 -10.15 4.49
N THR A 125 3.71 -10.81 3.97
CA THR A 125 3.62 -12.26 3.85
C THR A 125 3.54 -12.65 2.37
N PHE A 126 4.30 -13.64 1.95
CA PHE A 126 4.16 -14.27 0.64
C PHE A 126 3.02 -15.31 0.70
N GLU A 127 1.99 -15.12 -0.11
CA GLU A 127 0.77 -15.95 -0.10
C GLU A 127 0.82 -17.09 -1.13
N GLY A 128 1.77 -17.03 -2.07
CA GLY A 128 1.95 -18.08 -3.07
C GLY A 128 2.25 -17.57 -4.47
N ARG A 129 2.53 -18.51 -5.37
CA ARG A 129 2.67 -18.26 -6.81
C ARG A 129 2.18 -19.46 -7.60
N GLY A 130 1.73 -19.25 -8.83
CA GLY A 130 1.32 -20.34 -9.71
C GLY A 130 0.76 -19.88 -11.04
N ALA A 131 0.55 -20.83 -11.94
CA ALA A 131 -0.16 -20.57 -13.19
C ALA A 131 -1.66 -20.42 -12.92
N ASP A 132 -2.28 -19.41 -13.52
CA ASP A 132 -3.73 -19.24 -13.53
C ASP A 132 -4.39 -20.10 -14.65
N PRO A 133 -5.73 -20.26 -14.64
CA PRO A 133 -6.43 -21.05 -15.67
C PRO A 133 -6.28 -20.53 -17.10
N TRP A 134 -5.76 -19.32 -17.30
CA TRP A 134 -5.55 -18.68 -18.59
C TRP A 134 -4.10 -18.77 -19.07
N GLY A 135 -3.22 -19.41 -18.28
CA GLY A 135 -1.82 -19.65 -18.60
C GLY A 135 -0.87 -18.53 -18.17
N ASN A 136 -1.33 -17.53 -17.41
CA ASN A 136 -0.43 -16.52 -16.85
C ASN A 136 0.17 -16.99 -15.53
N ASN A 137 1.40 -16.58 -15.23
CA ASN A 137 1.99 -16.81 -13.92
C ASN A 137 1.60 -15.67 -12.98
N ARG A 138 1.11 -16.01 -11.79
CA ARG A 138 0.69 -15.08 -10.76
C ARG A 138 1.53 -15.21 -9.50
N ILE A 139 1.59 -14.12 -8.75
CA ILE A 139 2.22 -14.05 -7.43
C ILE A 139 1.36 -13.24 -6.46
N GLY A 140 1.28 -13.69 -5.20
CA GLY A 140 0.44 -13.10 -4.17
C GLY A 140 1.22 -12.67 -2.93
N TYR A 141 0.83 -11.54 -2.36
CA TYR A 141 1.37 -11.01 -1.11
C TYR A 141 0.26 -10.38 -0.24
N GLU A 142 0.35 -10.57 1.07
CA GLU A 142 -0.36 -9.76 2.05
C GLU A 142 0.62 -8.77 2.68
N ALA A 143 0.20 -7.54 2.98
CA ALA A 143 1.02 -6.61 3.75
C ALA A 143 0.20 -5.73 4.69
N HIS A 144 0.75 -5.42 5.86
CA HIS A 144 0.12 -4.51 6.82
C HIS A 144 1.10 -3.50 7.40
N THR A 145 0.57 -2.32 7.74
CA THR A 145 1.32 -1.30 8.48
C THR A 145 0.40 -0.35 9.22
N LYS A 146 0.99 0.54 10.00
CA LYS A 146 0.32 1.66 10.65
C LYS A 146 1.12 2.93 10.43
N ILE A 147 0.44 4.01 10.11
CA ILE A 147 1.04 5.33 9.94
C ILE A 147 0.29 6.38 10.76
N SER A 148 0.95 7.50 11.05
CA SER A 148 0.27 8.72 11.49
C SER A 148 -0.11 9.53 10.26
N ARG A 149 -1.38 9.92 10.13
CA ARG A 149 -1.79 10.81 9.02
C ARG A 149 -1.16 12.19 9.11
N LYS A 150 -0.83 12.65 10.33
CA LYS A 150 -0.20 13.94 10.56
C LYS A 150 1.24 13.99 10.04
N ASP A 151 1.95 12.87 10.00
CA ASP A 151 3.31 12.78 9.44
C ASP A 151 3.36 13.14 7.94
N PHE A 152 2.20 13.04 7.27
CA PHE A 152 1.99 13.37 5.85
C PHE A 152 1.24 14.71 5.66
N GLY A 153 1.09 15.51 6.71
CA GLY A 153 0.44 16.82 6.61
C GLY A 153 -1.10 16.80 6.60
N LEU A 154 -1.73 15.62 6.68
CA LEU A 154 -3.18 15.48 6.76
C LEU A 154 -3.65 15.82 8.18
N ASN A 155 -3.79 17.10 8.48
CA ASN A 155 -3.99 17.61 9.85
C ASN A 155 -5.42 17.95 10.23
N TRP A 156 -6.37 17.95 9.28
CA TRP A 156 -7.76 18.34 9.54
C TRP A 156 -8.36 17.57 10.71
N ASN A 157 -9.06 18.27 11.60
CA ASN A 157 -9.78 17.66 12.69
C ASN A 157 -10.78 18.62 13.33
N VAL A 158 -11.71 18.04 14.09
CA VAL A 158 -12.61 18.79 14.97
C VAL A 158 -12.41 18.26 16.40
N ALA A 159 -12.24 19.17 17.36
CA ALA A 159 -12.13 18.82 18.77
C ALA A 159 -13.52 18.45 19.33
N LEU A 160 -13.58 17.47 20.23
CA LEU A 160 -14.82 17.05 20.88
C LEU A 160 -14.96 17.72 22.26
N GLU A 161 -16.18 18.10 22.64
CA GLU A 161 -16.47 18.73 23.93
C GLU A 161 -16.05 17.85 25.12
N ALA A 162 -16.21 16.53 25.00
CA ALA A 162 -15.82 15.55 26.01
C ALA A 162 -14.31 15.21 26.00
N GLY A 163 -13.51 15.90 25.20
CA GLY A 163 -12.11 15.60 24.97
C GLY A 163 -11.88 14.60 23.83
N GLY A 164 -10.70 14.67 23.22
CA GLY A 164 -10.38 13.89 22.02
C GLY A 164 -10.73 14.62 20.72
N VAL A 165 -10.76 13.86 19.63
CA VAL A 165 -10.90 14.40 18.28
C VAL A 165 -11.83 13.56 17.41
N THR A 166 -12.39 14.15 16.36
CA THR A 166 -13.30 13.47 15.45
C THR A 166 -12.62 12.38 14.63
N VAL A 167 -11.40 12.62 14.14
CA VAL A 167 -10.65 11.68 13.31
C VAL A 167 -9.33 11.34 13.98
N GLY A 168 -9.12 10.05 14.26
CA GLY A 168 -7.89 9.52 14.85
C GLY A 168 -6.65 9.79 14.01
N ASP A 169 -5.49 9.71 14.63
CA ASP A 169 -4.21 9.95 13.96
C ASP A 169 -3.63 8.67 13.32
N GLU A 170 -3.68 7.55 14.06
CA GLU A 170 -3.26 6.24 13.56
C GLU A 170 -4.20 5.77 12.45
N VAL A 171 -3.63 5.53 11.27
CA VAL A 171 -4.26 4.87 10.14
C VAL A 171 -3.67 3.47 10.04
N LYS A 172 -4.53 2.45 10.12
CA LYS A 172 -4.14 1.07 9.82
C LYS A 172 -4.28 0.83 8.32
N ILE A 173 -3.29 0.20 7.71
CA ILE A 173 -3.27 -0.13 6.29
C ILE A 173 -3.15 -1.64 6.14
N GLU A 174 -3.96 -2.21 5.26
CA GLU A 174 -4.04 -3.64 4.97
C GLU A 174 -4.08 -3.80 3.44
N LEU A 175 -3.13 -4.55 2.90
CA LEU A 175 -2.93 -4.78 1.47
C LEU A 175 -3.06 -6.27 1.19
N ASN A 176 -3.83 -6.63 0.17
CA ASN A 176 -3.85 -7.96 -0.41
C ASN A 176 -3.55 -7.78 -1.89
N VAL A 177 -2.43 -8.31 -2.37
CA VAL A 177 -1.89 -8.00 -3.69
C VAL A 177 -1.78 -9.28 -4.49
N GLU A 178 -2.28 -9.25 -5.72
CA GLU A 178 -2.01 -10.26 -6.73
C GLU A 178 -1.41 -9.58 -7.95
N ALA A 179 -0.36 -10.17 -8.52
CA ALA A 179 0.35 -9.62 -9.66
C ALA A 179 0.62 -10.68 -10.73
N ILE A 180 0.62 -10.28 -11.99
CA ILE A 180 0.74 -11.13 -13.17
C ILE A 180 2.11 -10.92 -13.81
N ALA A 181 2.81 -12.00 -14.15
CA ALA A 181 4.09 -11.95 -14.84
C ALA A 181 3.97 -11.22 -16.19
N GLN A 182 4.99 -10.42 -16.52
CA GLN A 182 5.13 -9.72 -17.81
C GLN A 182 6.02 -10.47 -18.80
#